data_AF-X6MBP5-F1
#
_entry.id   AF-X6MBP5-F1
#
_cell.length_a   1.000
_cell.length_b   1.000
_cell.length_c   1.000
_cell.angle_alpha   90.00
_cell.angle_beta   90.00
_cell.angle_gamma   90.00
#
_symmetry.space_group_name_H-M   'P 1'
#
loop_
_entity.id
_entity.type
_entity.pdbx_description
1 polymer ?
#
loop_
_entity_poly.entity_id
_entity_poly.type
_entity_poly.pdbx_seq_one_letter_code
_entity_poly.pdbx_strand_id
1 'polypeptide(L)'
;NNNDNNNKDQRPSAMVKRHSKKKLQKEITIGLERLLRDDIGFNAFMKHCLKEFSSENVLCLVECVQYQQFALQQLWKEQETDSTIVYSSNGREEMFNRERVRVIVSFVRLWKGLPQSEIVFDPQLNIVDKAKKLIEKYIRPNAPFEEHAKKKKVNLGHGLRRRYNIPYQDNRFPAADDKSWALFFQPVIVELVNLMRDSHSRFLNTEEYKQLLLRRRMRKSEQNVGTPWVVSKSNTTFLEHSLFYLSPIELFVFDIFKTHKNRIIVKKMIAIVVQ
;
A
#
# COMPACT_ATOMS: atom_id res chain seq x y z
N ASN A 1 3.85 65.29 53.61
CA ASN A 1 4.80 65.11 52.49
C ASN A 1 5.72 63.95 52.76
N ASN A 2 5.40 62.76 52.26
CA ASN A 2 6.37 61.72 51.96
C ASN A 2 5.80 60.93 50.78
N ASN A 3 6.55 60.99 49.68
CA ASN A 3 6.17 60.60 48.34
C ASN A 3 7.08 59.41 47.98
N ASP A 4 6.65 58.19 48.28
CA ASP A 4 7.42 56.98 47.98
C ASP A 4 7.00 56.44 46.60
N ASN A 5 7.93 56.65 45.67
CA ASN A 5 7.85 56.29 44.27
C ASN A 5 7.78 54.77 44.05
N ASN A 6 6.65 54.35 43.52
CA ASN A 6 6.49 53.12 42.76
C ASN A 6 7.39 53.15 41.51
N ASN A 7 8.35 52.25 41.41
CA ASN A 7 8.86 51.84 40.10
C ASN A 7 9.22 50.35 40.11
N LYS A 8 8.21 49.50 39.87
CA LYS A 8 8.38 48.08 39.58
C LYS A 8 8.56 47.92 38.08
N ASP A 9 9.82 47.74 37.67
CA ASP A 9 10.22 47.29 36.35
C ASP A 9 9.53 45.96 35.99
N GLN A 10 8.42 46.05 35.27
CA GLN A 10 7.80 44.91 34.60
C GLN A 10 8.54 44.67 33.28
N ARG A 11 9.63 43.90 33.32
CA ARG A 11 10.21 43.33 32.09
C ARG A 11 9.24 42.28 31.53
N PRO A 12 8.72 42.44 30.31
CA PRO A 12 7.85 41.43 29.71
C PRO A 12 8.66 40.16 29.45
N SER A 13 8.29 39.10 30.16
CA SER A 13 8.91 37.78 30.12
C SER A 13 8.81 37.18 28.71
N ALA A 14 9.92 37.19 27.97
CA ALA A 14 10.06 36.68 26.61
C ALA A 14 10.01 35.12 26.51
N MET A 15 9.67 34.41 27.59
CA MET A 15 9.75 32.94 27.65
C MET A 15 8.51 32.18 27.15
N VAL A 16 7.38 32.83 26.84
CA VAL A 16 6.11 32.10 26.60
C VAL A 16 5.88 31.65 25.14
N LYS A 17 6.64 32.14 24.15
CA LYS A 17 6.33 31.88 22.73
C LYS A 17 6.95 30.62 22.10
N ARG A 18 7.81 29.86 22.79
CA ARG A 18 8.49 28.69 22.19
C ARG A 18 7.70 27.36 22.20
N HIS A 19 6.64 27.24 23.01
CA HIS A 19 5.86 25.98 23.07
C HIS A 19 4.75 25.85 22.01
N SER A 20 4.33 26.95 21.37
CA SER A 20 3.27 26.92 20.34
C SER A 20 3.71 26.25 19.03
N LYS A 21 4.93 26.53 18.53
CA LYS A 21 5.42 25.97 17.26
C LYS A 21 5.61 24.45 17.28
N LYS A 22 6.08 23.88 18.39
CA LYS A 22 6.25 22.41 18.52
C LYS A 22 4.92 21.65 18.58
N LYS A 23 3.82 22.29 19.01
CA LYS A 23 2.49 21.66 19.10
C LYS A 23 1.79 21.62 17.73
N LEU A 24 2.06 22.58 16.85
CA LEU A 24 1.55 22.57 15.48
C LEU A 24 2.28 21.55 14.59
N GLN A 25 3.59 21.38 14.77
CA GLN A 25 4.42 20.51 13.92
C GLN A 25 4.32 19.01 14.23
N LYS A 26 3.57 18.63 15.27
CA LYS A 26 3.02 17.27 15.44
C LYS A 26 1.86 17.00 14.45
N GLU A 27 1.85 17.76 13.36
CA GLU A 27 0.92 17.75 12.23
C GLU A 27 1.04 16.41 11.49
N ILE A 28 0.05 15.55 11.73
CA ILE A 28 -0.56 14.63 10.77
C ILE A 28 0.44 13.89 9.87
N THR A 29 1.33 13.09 10.46
CA THR A 29 1.97 12.03 9.70
C THR A 29 0.92 10.98 9.33
N ILE A 30 0.87 10.63 8.05
CA ILE A 30 -0.01 9.58 7.55
C ILE A 30 0.76 8.27 7.67
N GLY A 31 0.31 7.38 8.56
CA GLY A 31 0.89 6.03 8.66
C GLY A 31 0.79 5.26 7.34
N LEU A 32 1.75 4.37 7.09
CA LEU A 32 1.86 3.59 5.86
C LEU A 32 0.56 2.83 5.52
N GLU A 33 -0.08 2.22 6.51
CA GLU A 33 -1.31 1.46 6.34
C GLU A 33 -2.47 2.35 5.84
N ARG A 34 -2.55 3.58 6.35
CA ARG A 34 -3.53 4.58 5.91
C ARG A 34 -3.18 5.16 4.54
N LEU A 35 -1.89 5.25 4.24
CA LEU A 35 -1.38 5.70 2.95
C LEU A 35 -1.76 4.71 1.85
N LEU A 36 -1.56 3.41 2.07
CA LEU A 36 -1.86 2.34 1.11
C LEU A 36 -3.36 2.09 0.88
N ARG A 37 -4.22 2.48 1.83
CA ARG A 37 -5.69 2.36 1.70
C ARG A 37 -6.31 3.47 0.83
N ASP A 38 -5.63 4.59 0.70
CA ASP A 38 -6.12 5.80 0.03
C ASP A 38 -5.61 5.84 -1.41
N ASP A 39 -6.44 6.29 -2.35
CA ASP A 39 -6.10 6.39 -3.77
C ASP A 39 -4.90 7.32 -4.01
N ILE A 40 -4.99 8.57 -3.55
CA ILE A 40 -3.93 9.56 -3.71
C ILE A 40 -2.69 9.14 -2.92
N GLY A 41 -2.90 8.67 -1.68
CA GLY A 41 -1.82 8.21 -0.82
C GLY A 41 -1.01 7.08 -1.44
N PHE A 42 -1.69 6.05 -1.96
CA PHE A 42 -1.07 4.92 -2.63
C PHE A 42 -0.30 5.38 -3.87
N ASN A 43 -0.92 6.19 -4.74
CA ASN A 43 -0.27 6.67 -5.96
C ASN A 43 0.97 7.52 -5.68
N ALA A 44 0.90 8.42 -4.69
CA ALA A 44 2.04 9.24 -4.29
C ALA A 44 3.18 8.38 -3.74
N PHE A 45 2.86 7.38 -2.90
CA PHE A 45 3.86 6.47 -2.34
C PHE A 45 4.47 5.57 -3.42
N MET A 46 3.66 5.02 -4.33
CA MET A 46 4.14 4.21 -5.44
C MET A 46 5.08 5.00 -6.35
N LYS A 47 4.77 6.28 -6.64
CA LYS A 47 5.66 7.19 -7.38
C LYS A 47 6.99 7.39 -6.67
N HIS A 48 6.98 7.52 -5.34
CA HIS A 48 8.20 7.59 -4.54
C HIS A 48 9.02 6.30 -4.62
N CYS A 49 8.40 5.13 -4.43
CA CYS A 49 9.08 3.84 -4.55
C CYS A 49 9.63 3.60 -5.97
N LEU A 50 8.98 4.11 -7.02
CA LEU A 50 9.51 4.05 -8.39
C LEU A 50 10.82 4.86 -8.53
N LYS A 51 10.91 6.03 -7.89
CA LYS A 51 12.15 6.85 -7.87
C LYS A 51 13.28 6.17 -7.09
N GLU A 52 12.93 5.45 -6.02
CA GLU A 52 13.88 4.68 -5.22
C GLU A 52 14.21 3.30 -5.81
N PHE A 53 13.66 2.96 -6.98
CA PHE A 53 13.78 1.63 -7.57
C PHE A 53 13.34 0.49 -6.61
N SER A 54 12.32 0.73 -5.79
CA SER A 54 11.78 -0.19 -4.78
C SER A 54 10.29 -0.53 -4.98
N SER A 55 9.74 -0.16 -6.14
CA SER A 55 8.32 -0.35 -6.51
C SER A 55 7.87 -1.82 -6.50
N GLU A 56 8.79 -2.75 -6.74
CA GLU A 56 8.54 -4.20 -6.74
C GLU A 56 8.11 -4.71 -5.36
N ASN A 57 8.54 -4.06 -4.27
CA ASN A 57 8.08 -4.40 -2.93
C ASN A 57 6.60 -4.08 -2.75
N VAL A 58 6.15 -2.93 -3.27
CA VAL A 58 4.74 -2.52 -3.25
C VAL A 58 3.90 -3.44 -4.14
N LEU A 59 4.37 -3.77 -5.35
CA LEU A 59 3.68 -4.66 -6.27
C LEU A 59 3.54 -6.08 -5.71
N CYS A 60 4.62 -6.62 -5.14
CA CYS A 60 4.60 -7.92 -4.48
C CYS A 60 3.61 -7.93 -3.30
N LEU A 61 3.61 -6.88 -2.47
CA LEU A 61 2.65 -6.73 -1.37
C LEU A 61 1.21 -6.79 -1.89
N VAL A 62 0.91 -6.01 -2.95
CA VAL A 62 -0.45 -5.93 -3.51
C VAL A 62 -0.95 -7.31 -3.94
N GLU A 63 -0.15 -8.05 -4.70
CA GLU A 63 -0.56 -9.36 -5.20
C GLU A 63 -0.65 -10.41 -4.08
N CYS A 64 0.26 -10.39 -3.10
CA CYS A 64 0.18 -11.29 -1.95
C CYS A 64 -1.06 -11.02 -1.08
N VAL A 65 -1.43 -9.75 -0.85
CA VAL A 65 -2.65 -9.40 -0.11
C VAL A 65 -3.90 -9.80 -0.90
N GLN A 66 -3.93 -9.55 -2.20
CA GLN A 66 -5.03 -10.01 -3.07
C GLN A 66 -5.16 -11.55 -3.02
N TYR A 67 -4.04 -12.28 -3.05
CA TYR A 67 -4.04 -13.73 -2.92
C TYR A 67 -4.65 -14.20 -1.58
N GLN A 68 -4.26 -13.61 -0.45
CA GLN A 68 -4.82 -14.00 0.85
C GLN A 68 -6.33 -13.75 0.93
N GLN A 69 -6.79 -12.61 0.39
CA GLN A 69 -8.21 -12.28 0.33
C GLN A 69 -8.97 -13.27 -0.55
N PHE A 70 -8.42 -13.62 -1.72
CA PHE A 70 -8.96 -14.62 -2.63
C PHE A 70 -9.04 -16.00 -1.95
N ALA A 71 -7.95 -16.47 -1.36
CA ALA A 71 -7.87 -17.76 -0.68
C ALA A 71 -8.87 -17.85 0.48
N LEU A 72 -9.00 -16.79 1.28
CA LEU A 72 -9.96 -16.72 2.38
C LEU A 72 -11.42 -16.81 1.88
N GLN A 73 -11.73 -16.16 0.75
CA GLN A 73 -13.07 -16.20 0.15
C GLN A 73 -13.40 -17.56 -0.47
N GLN A 74 -12.43 -18.19 -1.15
CA GLN A 74 -12.64 -19.46 -1.84
C GLN A 74 -12.68 -20.67 -0.90
N LEU A 75 -11.82 -20.70 0.14
CA LEU A 75 -11.65 -21.87 1.00
C LEU A 75 -12.52 -21.86 2.26
N TRP A 76 -13.11 -20.71 2.64
CA TRP A 76 -14.06 -20.66 3.76
C TRP A 76 -15.45 -20.25 3.31
N LYS A 77 -16.35 -21.23 3.30
CA LYS A 77 -17.78 -20.99 3.21
C LYS A 77 -18.27 -20.21 4.43
N GLU A 78 -19.29 -19.37 4.26
CA GLU A 78 -19.83 -18.54 5.33
C GLU A 78 -20.31 -19.34 6.55
N GLN A 79 -20.76 -20.57 6.32
CA GLN A 79 -21.34 -21.47 7.32
C GLN A 79 -20.31 -22.19 8.20
N GLU A 80 -19.02 -22.17 7.84
CA GLU A 80 -17.97 -22.89 8.58
C GLU A 80 -17.34 -21.98 9.65
N THR A 81 -17.94 -21.92 10.84
CA THR A 81 -17.43 -21.14 11.99
C THR A 81 -16.33 -21.86 12.77
N ASP A 82 -16.35 -23.19 12.78
CA ASP A 82 -15.55 -23.99 13.71
C ASP A 82 -14.21 -24.46 13.12
N SER A 83 -13.94 -24.09 11.87
CA SER A 83 -12.69 -24.46 11.21
C SER A 83 -11.51 -23.72 11.83
N THR A 84 -10.49 -24.50 12.23
CA THR A 84 -9.22 -23.99 12.73
C THR A 84 -8.12 -24.23 11.70
N ILE A 85 -7.23 -23.26 11.54
CA ILE A 85 -5.97 -23.45 10.81
C ILE A 85 -4.89 -23.75 11.83
N VAL A 86 -4.11 -24.81 11.60
CA VAL A 86 -2.82 -24.99 12.25
C VAL A 86 -1.77 -24.29 11.38
N TYR A 87 -1.26 -23.16 11.86
CA TYR A 87 -0.23 -22.41 11.14
C TYR A 87 1.09 -22.52 11.91
N SER A 88 2.08 -23.15 11.27
CA SER A 88 3.41 -23.30 11.84
C SER A 88 4.25 -22.05 11.55
N SER A 89 4.57 -21.30 12.61
CA SER A 89 5.45 -20.14 12.55
C SER A 89 6.62 -20.34 13.50
N ASN A 90 7.85 -20.37 12.97
CA ASN A 90 9.06 -20.53 13.78
C ASN A 90 9.03 -21.79 14.68
N GLY A 91 8.47 -22.90 14.17
CA GLY A 91 8.36 -24.15 14.90
C GLY A 91 7.26 -24.18 15.97
N ARG A 92 6.45 -23.13 16.09
CA ARG A 92 5.24 -23.12 16.93
C ARG A 92 4.02 -23.30 16.06
N GLU A 93 3.19 -24.26 16.41
CA GLU A 93 1.87 -24.44 15.84
C GLU A 93 0.89 -23.56 16.60
N GLU A 94 0.29 -22.62 15.89
CA GLU A 94 -0.79 -21.80 16.43
C GLU A 94 -2.09 -22.16 15.73
N MET A 95 -3.16 -22.33 16.52
CA MET A 95 -4.50 -22.54 16.02
C MET A 95 -5.22 -21.20 15.84
N PHE A 96 -5.74 -20.96 14.65
CA PHE A 96 -6.50 -19.76 14.32
C PHE A 96 -7.93 -20.12 13.91
N ASN A 97 -8.91 -19.54 14.59
CA ASN A 97 -10.29 -19.55 14.09
C ASN A 97 -10.46 -18.54 12.94
N ARG A 98 -11.57 -18.64 12.22
CA ARG A 98 -11.85 -17.81 11.05
C ARG A 98 -11.79 -16.31 11.31
N GLU A 99 -12.29 -15.85 12.46
CA GLU A 99 -12.30 -14.42 12.77
C GLU A 99 -10.88 -13.88 13.00
N ARG A 100 -10.04 -14.64 13.70
CA ARG A 100 -8.62 -14.29 13.86
C ARG A 100 -7.90 -14.27 12.51
N VAL A 101 -8.21 -15.20 11.60
CA VAL A 101 -7.67 -15.21 10.22
C VAL A 101 -8.13 -13.98 9.45
N ARG A 102 -9.41 -13.60 9.51
CA ARG A 102 -9.93 -12.37 8.88
C ARG A 102 -9.19 -11.13 9.36
N VAL A 103 -8.96 -11.01 10.67
CA VAL A 103 -8.20 -9.90 11.25
C VAL A 103 -6.79 -9.87 10.66
N ILE A 104 -6.10 -11.02 10.61
CA ILE A 104 -4.74 -11.13 10.05
C ILE A 104 -4.70 -10.78 8.56
N VAL A 105 -5.59 -11.34 7.74
CA VAL A 105 -5.68 -11.04 6.30
C VAL A 105 -6.05 -9.57 6.05
N SER A 106 -6.80 -8.95 6.97
CA SER A 106 -7.16 -7.54 6.90
C SER A 106 -6.12 -6.58 7.50
N PHE A 107 -4.98 -7.11 7.97
CA PHE A 107 -3.87 -6.32 8.55
C PHE A 107 -3.42 -5.21 7.60
N VAL A 108 -3.25 -5.54 6.32
CA VAL A 108 -3.02 -4.57 5.26
C VAL A 108 -4.28 -4.43 4.42
N ARG A 109 -4.90 -3.24 4.47
CA ARG A 109 -6.02 -2.92 3.58
C ARG A 109 -5.52 -2.00 2.47
N LEU A 110 -5.62 -2.50 1.26
CA LEU A 110 -5.26 -1.75 0.06
C LEU A 110 -6.41 -0.86 -0.42
N TRP A 111 -6.08 0.11 -1.25
CA TRP A 111 -7.07 0.88 -2.00
C TRP A 111 -7.95 -0.04 -2.86
N LYS A 112 -9.27 0.14 -2.78
CA LYS A 112 -10.26 -0.72 -3.47
C LYS A 112 -10.25 -0.57 -5.00
N GLY A 113 -9.71 0.53 -5.54
CA GLY A 113 -9.64 0.79 -6.98
C GLY A 113 -8.40 0.22 -7.67
N LEU A 114 -7.58 -0.56 -6.96
CA LEU A 114 -6.41 -1.20 -7.55
C LEU A 114 -6.80 -2.22 -8.62
N PRO A 115 -5.98 -2.36 -9.69
CA PRO A 115 -6.19 -3.43 -10.66
C PRO A 115 -6.07 -4.80 -9.99
N GLN A 116 -6.91 -5.73 -10.45
CA GLN A 116 -6.83 -7.13 -10.05
C GLN A 116 -5.57 -7.78 -10.64
N SER A 117 -4.85 -8.55 -9.83
CA SER A 117 -3.70 -9.34 -10.30
C SER A 117 -4.12 -10.34 -11.37
N GLU A 118 -3.41 -10.31 -12.49
CA GLU A 118 -3.54 -11.30 -13.57
C GLU A 118 -3.30 -12.73 -13.08
N ILE A 119 -2.47 -12.94 -12.05
CA ILE A 119 -2.21 -14.28 -11.51
C ILE A 119 -3.33 -14.68 -10.54
N VAL A 120 -3.65 -13.83 -9.57
CA VAL A 120 -4.61 -14.16 -8.50
C VAL A 120 -6.02 -14.33 -9.05
N PHE A 121 -6.42 -13.56 -10.06
CA PHE A 121 -7.76 -13.61 -10.64
C PHE A 121 -7.85 -14.38 -11.96
N ASP A 122 -6.81 -15.12 -12.35
CA ASP A 122 -6.85 -16.04 -13.50
C ASP A 122 -7.83 -17.21 -13.26
N PRO A 123 -8.94 -17.36 -14.00
CA PRO A 123 -9.88 -18.45 -13.79
C PRO A 123 -9.31 -19.83 -14.13
N GLN A 124 -8.21 -19.91 -14.88
CA GLN A 124 -7.60 -21.18 -15.29
C GLN A 124 -6.65 -21.78 -14.26
N LEU A 125 -6.29 -21.02 -13.22
CA LEU A 125 -5.36 -21.45 -12.18
C LEU A 125 -6.11 -21.84 -10.92
N ASN A 126 -5.77 -23.00 -10.36
CA ASN A 126 -6.17 -23.32 -9.00
C ASN A 126 -5.31 -22.52 -7.98
N ILE A 127 -5.65 -22.63 -6.70
CA ILE A 127 -4.97 -21.88 -5.64
C ILE A 127 -3.47 -22.20 -5.52
N VAL A 128 -3.09 -23.46 -5.73
CA VAL A 128 -1.70 -23.92 -5.67
C VAL A 128 -0.89 -23.32 -6.82
N ASP A 129 -1.45 -23.32 -8.03
CA ASP A 129 -0.81 -22.76 -9.23
C ASP A 129 -0.66 -21.24 -9.13
N LYS A 130 -1.65 -20.55 -8.55
CA LYS A 130 -1.54 -19.11 -8.22
C LYS A 130 -0.37 -18.85 -7.27
N ALA A 131 -0.24 -19.64 -6.20
CA ALA A 131 0.86 -19.50 -5.26
C ALA A 131 2.22 -19.76 -5.92
N LYS A 132 2.34 -20.83 -6.72
CA LYS A 132 3.55 -21.16 -7.48
C LYS A 132 3.95 -20.03 -8.42
N LYS A 133 3.01 -19.48 -9.21
CA LYS A 133 3.30 -18.34 -10.10
C LYS A 133 3.74 -17.09 -9.34
N LEU A 134 3.17 -16.80 -8.16
CA LEU A 134 3.63 -15.68 -7.32
C LEU A 134 5.03 -15.92 -6.74
N ILE A 135 5.34 -17.15 -6.32
CA ILE A 135 6.70 -17.54 -5.89
C ILE A 135 7.69 -17.34 -7.03
N GLU A 136 7.39 -17.85 -8.23
CA GLU A 136 8.20 -17.70 -9.44
C GLU A 136 8.41 -16.24 -9.80
N LYS A 137 7.39 -15.41 -9.63
CA LYS A 137 7.42 -13.99 -9.99
C LYS A 137 8.28 -13.17 -9.02
N TYR A 138 8.18 -13.42 -7.71
CA TYR A 138 8.71 -12.48 -6.71
C TYR A 138 9.75 -13.07 -5.73
N ILE A 139 9.69 -14.38 -5.45
CA ILE A 139 10.42 -14.99 -4.33
C ILE A 139 11.59 -15.86 -4.81
N ARG A 140 11.40 -16.58 -5.92
CA ARG A 140 12.39 -17.51 -6.44
C ARG A 140 13.68 -16.79 -6.84
N PRO A 141 14.86 -17.38 -6.56
CA PRO A 141 16.11 -16.98 -7.19
C PRO A 141 15.98 -17.12 -8.70
N ASN A 142 16.52 -16.16 -9.43
CA ASN A 142 16.42 -16.01 -10.87
C ASN A 142 14.96 -15.95 -11.37
N ALA A 143 14.04 -15.41 -10.57
CA ALA A 143 12.71 -15.04 -11.06
C ALA A 143 12.82 -14.23 -12.37
N PRO A 144 11.83 -14.20 -13.27
CA PRO A 144 11.93 -13.43 -14.52
C PRO A 144 12.28 -11.94 -14.33
N PHE A 145 11.94 -11.38 -13.16
CA PHE A 145 12.36 -10.04 -12.73
C PHE A 145 13.85 -9.92 -12.35
N GLU A 146 14.56 -11.03 -12.19
CA GLU A 146 16.00 -11.11 -11.90
C GLU A 146 16.85 -11.25 -13.18
N GLU A 147 16.40 -11.97 -14.21
CA GLU A 147 17.24 -12.23 -15.40
C GLU A 147 17.21 -11.12 -16.47
N HIS A 148 16.04 -10.53 -16.76
CA HIS A 148 15.91 -9.58 -17.88
C HIS A 148 15.99 -8.11 -17.47
N ALA A 149 15.93 -7.84 -16.17
CA ALA A 149 16.16 -6.52 -15.60
C ALA A 149 17.16 -6.66 -14.47
N LYS A 150 18.42 -6.29 -14.70
CA LYS A 150 19.53 -6.32 -13.72
C LYS A 150 19.26 -5.62 -12.36
N LYS A 151 18.05 -5.15 -12.02
CA LYS A 151 17.85 -4.18 -10.93
C LYS A 151 16.56 -4.22 -10.11
N LYS A 152 15.63 -5.19 -10.24
CA LYS A 152 14.38 -5.13 -9.46
C LYS A 152 14.03 -6.46 -8.78
N LYS A 153 14.80 -6.77 -7.75
CA LYS A 153 14.59 -7.91 -6.87
C LYS A 153 13.83 -7.46 -5.63
N VAL A 154 12.71 -8.11 -5.33
CA VAL A 154 12.02 -7.90 -4.04
C VAL A 154 12.99 -8.19 -2.91
N ASN A 155 13.18 -7.26 -1.97
CA ASN A 155 14.23 -7.38 -0.97
C ASN A 155 13.85 -8.32 0.18
N LEU A 156 13.66 -9.61 -0.11
CA LEU A 156 13.33 -10.62 0.90
C LEU A 156 14.59 -11.28 1.45
N GLY A 157 14.60 -11.46 2.76
CA GLY A 157 15.61 -12.13 3.53
C GLY A 157 15.84 -13.57 3.06
N HIS A 158 17.09 -14.02 3.16
CA HIS A 158 17.51 -15.33 2.69
C HIS A 158 16.71 -16.48 3.32
N GLY A 159 16.45 -16.40 4.63
CA GLY A 159 15.67 -17.41 5.35
C GLY A 159 14.25 -17.53 4.81
N LEU A 160 13.60 -16.40 4.50
CA LEU A 160 12.26 -16.41 3.94
C LEU A 160 12.24 -16.99 2.53
N ARG A 161 13.18 -16.60 1.67
CA ARG A 161 13.31 -17.18 0.32
C ARG A 161 13.50 -18.69 0.37
N ARG A 162 14.39 -19.17 1.24
CA ARG A 162 14.62 -20.61 1.44
C ARG A 162 13.34 -21.33 1.88
N ARG A 163 12.54 -20.73 2.76
CA ARG A 163 11.27 -21.29 3.25
C ARG A 163 10.27 -21.58 2.13
N TYR A 164 10.22 -20.76 1.08
CA TYR A 164 9.32 -20.99 -0.07
C TYR A 164 9.97 -21.81 -1.18
N ASN A 165 11.29 -21.69 -1.39
CA ASN A 165 11.98 -22.41 -2.45
C ASN A 165 12.00 -23.93 -2.22
N ILE A 166 12.20 -24.38 -0.99
CA ILE A 166 12.28 -25.83 -0.68
C ILE A 166 10.94 -26.52 -1.03
N PRO A 167 9.78 -26.10 -0.49
CA PRO A 167 8.48 -26.66 -0.90
C PRO A 167 8.23 -26.56 -2.41
N TYR A 168 8.67 -25.46 -3.03
CA TYR A 168 8.51 -25.26 -4.46
C TYR A 168 9.30 -26.28 -5.31
N GLN A 169 10.58 -26.49 -5.00
CA GLN A 169 11.43 -27.43 -5.72
C GLN A 169 10.98 -28.89 -5.53
N ASP A 170 10.56 -29.23 -4.31
CA ASP A 170 10.15 -30.60 -3.97
C ASP A 170 8.67 -30.86 -4.31
N ASN A 171 7.94 -29.87 -4.82
CA ASN A 171 6.50 -29.89 -5.01
C ASN A 171 5.73 -30.29 -3.72
N ARG A 172 6.25 -29.90 -2.55
CA ARG A 172 5.70 -30.19 -1.21
C ARG A 172 4.79 -29.06 -0.72
N PHE A 173 3.73 -28.78 -1.47
CA PHE A 173 2.73 -27.80 -1.08
C PHE A 173 1.58 -28.44 -0.28
N PRO A 174 0.86 -27.66 0.54
CA PRO A 174 -0.42 -28.08 1.10
C PRO A 174 -1.39 -28.53 0.00
N ALA A 175 -2.38 -29.36 0.38
CA ALA A 175 -3.45 -29.74 -0.53
C ALA A 175 -4.23 -28.51 -1.02
N ALA A 176 -4.84 -28.57 -2.20
CA ALA A 176 -5.51 -27.41 -2.79
C ALA A 176 -6.71 -26.90 -1.97
N ASP A 177 -7.34 -27.76 -1.19
CA ASP A 177 -8.44 -27.45 -0.27
C ASP A 177 -7.96 -27.04 1.13
N ASP A 178 -6.64 -26.99 1.37
CA ASP A 178 -6.07 -26.65 2.67
C ASP A 178 -6.28 -25.17 3.01
N LYS A 179 -7.03 -24.93 4.08
CA LYS A 179 -7.34 -23.59 4.60
C LYS A 179 -6.10 -22.75 4.92
N SER A 180 -4.96 -23.35 5.24
CA SER A 180 -3.70 -22.64 5.49
C SER A 180 -3.25 -21.74 4.34
N TRP A 181 -3.74 -21.96 3.11
CA TRP A 181 -3.49 -21.08 1.97
C TRP A 181 -3.84 -19.61 2.24
N ALA A 182 -4.84 -19.29 3.07
CA ALA A 182 -5.16 -17.89 3.40
C ALA A 182 -4.06 -17.16 4.19
N LEU A 183 -3.20 -17.90 4.89
CA LEU A 183 -2.07 -17.34 5.64
C LEU A 183 -0.72 -17.64 4.98
N PHE A 184 -0.72 -18.28 3.82
CA PHE A 184 0.50 -18.78 3.17
C PHE A 184 1.55 -17.70 2.90
N PHE A 185 1.15 -16.51 2.43
CA PHE A 185 2.05 -15.38 2.19
C PHE A 185 2.17 -14.40 3.37
N GLN A 186 1.61 -14.71 4.54
CA GLN A 186 1.66 -13.80 5.70
C GLN A 186 3.10 -13.40 6.08
N PRO A 187 4.08 -14.32 6.12
CA PRO A 187 5.48 -13.97 6.38
C PRO A 187 6.05 -12.95 5.38
N VAL A 188 5.75 -13.12 4.08
CA VAL A 188 6.20 -12.21 3.02
C VAL A 188 5.59 -10.83 3.20
N ILE A 189 4.29 -10.75 3.47
CA ILE A 189 3.58 -9.48 3.68
C ILE A 189 4.17 -8.72 4.87
N VAL A 190 4.41 -9.40 6.00
CA VAL A 190 5.00 -8.77 7.20
C VAL A 190 6.39 -8.22 6.90
N GLU A 191 7.22 -8.99 6.19
CA GLU A 191 8.56 -8.55 5.82
C GLU A 191 8.54 -7.35 4.87
N LEU A 192 7.69 -7.39 3.83
CA LEU A 192 7.52 -6.28 2.89
C LEU A 192 7.05 -5.00 3.58
N VAL A 193 6.07 -5.09 4.49
CA VAL A 193 5.61 -3.93 5.27
C VAL A 193 6.77 -3.34 6.09
N ASN A 194 7.58 -4.18 6.72
CA ASN A 194 8.74 -3.71 7.49
C ASN A 194 9.78 -3.01 6.60
N LEU A 195 10.05 -3.52 5.40
CA LEU A 195 10.97 -2.89 4.44
C LEU A 195 10.41 -1.57 3.91
N MET A 196 9.11 -1.52 3.59
CA MET A 196 8.47 -0.29 3.11
C MET A 196 8.36 0.79 4.19
N ARG A 197 8.46 0.47 5.48
CA ARG A 197 8.52 1.48 6.55
C ARG A 197 9.74 2.40 6.42
N ASP A 198 10.85 1.89 5.91
CA ASP A 198 12.05 2.69 5.67
C ASP A 198 11.86 3.64 4.48
N SER A 199 11.34 3.14 3.34
CA SER A 199 10.91 4.01 2.22
C SER A 199 9.83 4.99 2.64
N HIS A 200 8.90 4.60 3.52
CA HIS A 200 7.88 5.51 4.07
C HIS A 200 8.51 6.62 4.91
N SER A 201 9.46 6.30 5.77
CA SER A 201 10.19 7.29 6.56
C SER A 201 10.87 8.34 5.67
N ARG A 202 11.51 7.92 4.57
CA ARG A 202 12.08 8.84 3.59
C ARG A 202 11.02 9.63 2.83
N PHE A 203 9.94 8.98 2.41
CA PHE A 203 8.81 9.62 1.73
C PHE A 203 8.24 10.80 2.52
N LEU A 204 8.11 10.68 3.85
CA LEU A 204 7.60 11.75 4.71
C LEU A 204 8.40 13.07 4.61
N ASN A 205 9.66 13.02 4.18
CA ASN A 205 10.53 14.17 4.03
C ASN A 205 10.56 14.75 2.60
N THR A 206 9.81 14.16 1.67
CA THR A 206 9.79 14.57 0.26
C THR A 206 8.80 15.70 -0.02
N GLU A 207 9.01 16.43 -1.12
CA GLU A 207 8.07 17.47 -1.56
C GLU A 207 6.74 16.87 -2.03
N GLU A 208 6.77 15.67 -2.63
CA GLU A 208 5.57 14.93 -3.02
C GLU A 208 4.64 14.65 -1.82
N TYR A 209 5.21 14.34 -0.65
CA TYR A 209 4.42 14.14 0.56
C TYR A 209 3.79 15.45 1.06
N LYS A 210 4.50 16.58 0.98
CA LYS A 210 3.91 17.89 1.32
C LYS A 210 2.75 18.24 0.40
N GLN A 211 2.90 18.01 -0.90
CA GLN A 211 1.83 18.20 -1.88
C GLN A 211 0.63 17.29 -1.60
N LEU A 212 0.86 16.03 -1.21
CA LEU A 212 -0.19 15.11 -0.77
C LEU A 212 -0.97 15.68 0.43
N LEU A 213 -0.28 16.23 1.44
CA LEU A 213 -0.93 16.84 2.60
C LEU A 213 -1.79 18.06 2.22
N LEU A 214 -1.28 18.92 1.33
CA LEU A 214 -2.03 20.07 0.81
C LEU A 214 -3.29 19.62 0.07
N ARG A 215 -3.17 18.66 -0.85
CA ARG A 215 -4.33 18.10 -1.60
C ARG A 215 -5.38 17.52 -0.66
N ARG A 216 -4.97 16.80 0.39
CA ARG A 216 -5.90 16.27 1.40
C ARG A 216 -6.58 17.36 2.22
N ARG A 217 -5.91 18.48 2.49
CA ARG A 217 -6.52 19.64 3.18
C ARG A 217 -7.60 20.28 2.31
N MET A 218 -7.35 20.43 1.00
CA MET A 218 -8.32 20.98 0.04
C MET A 218 -9.58 20.10 -0.09
N ARG A 219 -9.43 18.77 -0.20
CA ARG A 219 -10.60 17.85 -0.24
C ARG A 219 -11.48 17.93 1.00
N LYS A 220 -10.89 18.18 2.19
CA LYS A 220 -11.66 18.33 3.44
C LYS A 220 -12.47 19.62 3.48
N SER A 221 -11.96 20.72 2.92
CA SER A 221 -12.74 21.96 2.81
C SER A 221 -13.94 21.78 1.88
N GLU A 222 -13.78 21.08 0.76
CA GLU A 222 -14.88 20.81 -0.17
C GLU A 222 -16.01 19.99 0.49
N GLN A 223 -15.66 18.98 1.29
CA GLN A 223 -16.65 18.17 2.01
C GLN A 223 -17.40 18.94 3.11
N ASN A 224 -16.78 19.96 3.71
CA ASN A 224 -17.40 20.76 4.77
C ASN A 224 -18.28 21.90 4.26
N VAL A 225 -18.15 22.30 2.99
CA VAL A 225 -18.95 23.38 2.39
C VAL A 225 -20.33 22.87 1.92
N GLY A 226 -20.63 21.58 2.10
CA GLY A 226 -21.70 20.87 1.40
C GLY A 226 -22.81 20.21 2.23
N THR A 227 -23.24 20.73 3.38
CA THR A 227 -24.70 20.66 3.65
C THR A 227 -25.35 21.70 2.74
N PRO A 228 -26.14 21.30 1.73
CA PRO A 228 -26.70 22.24 0.79
C PRO A 228 -27.59 23.22 1.55
N TRP A 229 -27.28 24.51 1.47
CA TRP A 229 -28.36 25.46 1.31
C TRP A 229 -29.09 25.02 0.04
N VAL A 230 -30.35 24.60 0.19
CA VAL A 230 -31.22 24.22 -0.91
C VAL A 230 -31.40 25.45 -1.79
N VAL A 231 -30.48 25.66 -2.72
CA VAL A 231 -30.62 26.65 -3.78
C VAL A 231 -31.35 25.94 -4.91
N SER A 232 -32.55 26.43 -5.21
CA SER A 232 -33.42 25.96 -6.26
C SER A 232 -32.67 25.90 -7.60
N LYS A 233 -32.74 24.73 -8.25
CA LYS A 233 -32.11 24.48 -9.55
C LYS A 233 -32.70 25.40 -10.62
N SER A 234 -31.87 26.23 -11.24
CA SER A 234 -32.08 26.72 -12.61
C SER A 234 -31.06 26.05 -13.54
N ASN A 235 -31.56 25.55 -14.68
CA ASN A 235 -30.82 24.74 -15.63
C ASN A 235 -29.76 25.55 -16.40
N THR A 236 -28.50 25.13 -16.37
CA THR A 236 -27.53 25.56 -17.40
C THR A 236 -26.50 24.46 -17.69
N THR A 237 -26.38 24.12 -18.98
CA THR A 237 -25.46 23.15 -19.59
C THR A 237 -24.13 23.81 -19.95
N PHE A 238 -22.99 23.21 -19.58
CA PHE A 238 -21.67 23.64 -20.04
C PHE A 238 -20.81 22.43 -20.46
N LEU A 239 -20.16 22.54 -21.62
CA LEU A 239 -19.31 21.53 -22.27
C LEU A 239 -17.83 21.72 -21.88
N GLU A 240 -17.11 20.63 -21.64
CA GLU A 240 -15.65 20.61 -21.42
C GLU A 240 -14.89 20.22 -22.69
N HIS A 241 -13.81 20.95 -22.98
CA HIS A 241 -12.69 20.54 -23.83
C HIS A 241 -11.40 20.89 -23.09
N SER A 242 -10.59 19.90 -22.71
CA SER A 242 -9.17 20.10 -22.40
C SER A 242 -8.36 18.85 -22.80
N LEU A 243 -7.30 19.06 -23.61
CA LEU A 243 -6.32 18.06 -24.04
C LEU A 243 -5.04 18.25 -23.22
N PHE A 244 -4.53 17.19 -22.60
CA PHE A 244 -3.33 17.22 -21.74
C PHE A 244 -2.04 16.85 -22.49
N TYR A 245 -0.97 17.62 -22.24
CA TYR A 245 0.42 17.25 -22.50
C TYR A 245 0.93 16.31 -21.40
N LEU A 246 1.50 15.16 -21.77
CA LEU A 246 2.14 14.23 -20.83
C LEU A 246 3.53 14.74 -20.39
N SER A 247 3.85 14.58 -19.12
CA SER A 247 5.14 14.98 -18.53
C SER A 247 6.28 14.01 -18.91
N PRO A 248 7.56 14.45 -18.87
CA PRO A 248 8.73 13.59 -19.13
C PRO A 248 8.83 12.34 -18.24
N ILE A 249 8.20 12.34 -17.06
CA ILE A 249 8.16 11.18 -16.15
C ILE A 249 7.19 10.12 -16.67
N GLU A 250 6.09 10.53 -17.30
CA GLU A 250 5.12 9.60 -17.92
C GLU A 250 5.71 8.94 -19.16
N LEU A 251 6.56 9.67 -19.91
CA LEU A 251 7.35 9.12 -21.02
C LEU A 251 8.41 8.11 -20.55
N PHE A 252 9.06 8.36 -19.40
CA PHE A 252 10.02 7.41 -18.82
C PHE A 252 9.36 6.14 -18.27
N VAL A 253 8.17 6.27 -17.66
CA VAL A 253 7.30 5.12 -17.31
C VAL A 253 6.78 4.44 -18.58
N PHE A 254 6.61 5.15 -19.69
CA PHE A 254 6.23 4.52 -20.96
C PHE A 254 7.35 3.61 -21.51
N ASP A 255 8.61 4.05 -21.45
CA ASP A 255 9.75 3.30 -21.98
C ASP A 255 10.17 2.11 -21.11
N ILE A 256 10.08 2.20 -19.78
CA ILE A 256 10.36 1.08 -18.87
C ILE A 256 9.40 -0.11 -19.12
N PHE A 257 8.19 0.15 -19.58
CA PHE A 257 7.13 -0.85 -19.70
C PHE A 257 6.82 -1.27 -21.15
N LYS A 258 7.53 -0.69 -22.14
CA LYS A 258 7.42 -1.04 -23.57
C LYS A 258 7.98 -2.43 -23.88
N THR A 259 8.85 -2.97 -23.01
CA THR A 259 9.58 -4.22 -23.18
C THR A 259 8.89 -5.46 -22.59
N HIS A 260 7.68 -5.35 -22.03
CA HIS A 260 6.96 -6.49 -21.44
C HIS A 260 5.58 -6.73 -22.05
N LYS A 261 5.20 -8.02 -22.13
CA LYS A 261 3.89 -8.53 -22.60
C LYS A 261 2.68 -8.07 -21.76
N ASN A 262 2.86 -7.21 -20.75
CA ASN A 262 1.78 -6.70 -19.88
C ASN A 262 1.32 -5.30 -20.30
N ARG A 263 1.00 -5.10 -21.58
CA ARG A 263 0.51 -3.82 -22.13
C ARG A 263 -0.82 -3.36 -21.51
N ILE A 264 -1.63 -4.26 -20.95
CA ILE A 264 -2.99 -3.96 -20.50
C ILE A 264 -3.01 -3.36 -19.08
N ILE A 265 -2.26 -3.94 -18.12
CA ILE A 265 -2.13 -3.37 -16.77
C ILE A 265 -1.51 -1.98 -16.82
N VAL A 266 -0.49 -1.80 -17.65
CA VAL A 266 0.25 -0.54 -17.78
C VAL A 266 -0.64 0.55 -18.40
N LYS A 267 -1.40 0.23 -19.45
CA LYS A 267 -2.37 1.19 -20.03
C LYS A 267 -3.44 1.60 -19.03
N LYS A 268 -3.93 0.68 -18.19
CA LYS A 268 -4.92 0.99 -17.14
C LYS A 268 -4.32 1.81 -15.99
N MET A 269 -3.10 1.50 -15.55
CA MET A 269 -2.41 2.29 -14.52
C MET A 269 -2.02 3.69 -15.02
N ILE A 270 -1.59 3.82 -16.28
CA ILE A 270 -1.31 5.14 -16.89
C ILE A 270 -2.59 5.94 -17.06
N ALA A 271 -3.70 5.34 -17.51
CA ALA A 271 -4.98 6.03 -17.61
C ALA A 271 -5.48 6.57 -16.24
N ILE A 272 -5.15 5.89 -15.14
CA ILE A 272 -5.48 6.33 -13.77
C ILE A 272 -4.53 7.43 -13.26
N VAL A 273 -3.30 7.53 -13.78
CA VAL A 273 -2.32 8.56 -13.38
C VAL A 273 -2.44 9.85 -14.20
N VAL A 274 -2.95 9.74 -15.42
CA VAL A 274 -3.13 10.85 -16.37
C VAL A 274 -4.49 11.56 -16.22
N GLN A 275 -5.45 10.95 -15.52
CA GLN A 275 -6.70 11.58 -15.06
C GLN A 275 -6.51 12.24 -13.69
#